data_AF-A0A7C6DS13-F1
#
_entry.id   AF-A0A7C6DS13-F1
#
_cell.length_a   1.000
_cell.length_b   1.000
_cell.length_c   1.000
_cell.angle_alpha   90.00
_cell.angle_beta   90.00
_cell.angle_gamma   90.00
#
_symmetry.space_group_name_H-M   'P 1'
#
loop_
_entity.id
_entity.type
_entity.pdbx_description
1 polymer ?
#
loop_
_entity_poly.entity_id
_entity_poly.type
_entity_poly.pdbx_seq_one_letter_code
_entity_poly.pdbx_strand_id
1 'polypeptide(L)'
;MKLKWKNDEKQKMFERFKMKKKGRNKKFQIKGRIWWGNSYLLKDNIIEEGDKRDDIKEKFIINNFPQIETENFVLLLNKYIPIIEAKITDREGNKPEIWFDIQGECIGGDSKKLFLNGLKNKFKNKNIYYKKFSELKNVIDDQKIALERQGYKLVYSQSLKVQSRLIVGLGSSHVLETSITLHHIYGVPYIPASALKGVCRMVAFWKIAESKGILTNENLLKKLQDEFYGELTSDKDILKYQLLFGAQNFKGLLLFLDAYPIIENNNTEIFDLDIMNVHYPSYYEGEGTPGDWENPRPIIFLTVKEETTFSFNILLDEFRAERIKESSEEELRELNIPEYAKEIVNDWEYNRQQLHDEIKDLLEKALSKFGVGSKTRLGYGVFG
;
A
#
# COMPACT_ATOMS: atom_id res chain seq x y z
N MET A 1 -19.95 41.61 53.00
CA MET A 1 -20.41 42.39 51.82
C MET A 1 -19.38 42.52 50.68
N LYS A 2 -18.07 42.40 50.92
CA LYS A 2 -17.00 42.53 49.88
C LYS A 2 -16.70 41.27 49.02
N LEU A 3 -17.26 40.10 49.34
CA LEU A 3 -16.98 38.82 48.63
C LEU A 3 -17.97 38.47 47.51
N LYS A 4 -19.19 39.03 47.52
CA LYS A 4 -20.16 38.82 46.42
C LYS A 4 -19.82 39.64 45.16
N TRP A 5 -19.25 40.84 45.35
CA TRP A 5 -18.90 41.75 44.25
C TRP A 5 -17.78 41.21 43.33
N LYS A 6 -16.77 40.50 43.89
CA LYS A 6 -15.65 39.93 43.12
C LYS A 6 -16.04 38.73 42.24
N ASN A 7 -17.08 37.99 42.60
CA ASN A 7 -17.57 36.86 41.80
C ASN A 7 -18.41 37.33 40.62
N ASP A 8 -19.28 38.33 40.82
CA ASP A 8 -20.06 38.92 39.72
C ASP A 8 -19.18 39.63 38.68
N GLU A 9 -18.10 40.31 39.11
CA GLU A 9 -17.14 40.90 38.18
C GLU A 9 -16.34 39.84 37.41
N LYS A 10 -15.85 38.78 38.06
CA LYS A 10 -15.16 37.68 37.37
C LYS A 10 -16.06 36.95 36.38
N GLN A 11 -17.33 36.74 36.73
CA GLN A 11 -18.31 36.06 35.88
C GLN A 11 -18.71 36.95 34.70
N LYS A 12 -18.89 38.26 34.91
CA LYS A 12 -19.03 39.25 33.83
C LYS A 12 -17.77 39.38 32.97
N MET A 13 -16.57 39.22 33.54
CA MET A 13 -15.31 39.21 32.78
C MET A 13 -15.21 37.95 31.91
N PHE A 14 -15.60 36.78 32.43
CA PHE A 14 -15.63 35.50 31.70
C PHE A 14 -16.69 35.48 30.61
N GLU A 15 -17.86 36.06 30.85
CA GLU A 15 -18.90 36.28 29.84
C GLU A 15 -18.47 37.32 28.80
N ARG A 16 -17.81 38.40 29.19
CA ARG A 16 -17.17 39.35 28.25
C ARG A 16 -16.03 38.70 27.46
N PHE A 17 -15.33 37.72 28.01
CA PHE A 17 -14.29 36.95 27.31
C PHE A 17 -14.92 35.94 26.32
N LYS A 18 -16.02 35.28 26.71
CA LYS A 18 -16.85 34.45 25.81
C LYS A 18 -17.53 35.28 24.72
N MET A 19 -18.00 36.48 25.02
CA MET A 19 -18.56 37.44 24.05
C MET A 19 -17.48 38.04 23.13
N LYS A 20 -16.28 38.36 23.65
CA LYS A 20 -15.12 38.76 22.83
C LYS A 20 -14.62 37.65 21.91
N LYS A 21 -14.77 36.37 22.29
CA LYS A 21 -14.53 35.22 21.39
C LYS A 21 -15.67 34.99 20.39
N LYS A 22 -16.92 35.35 20.73
CA LYS A 22 -18.08 35.33 19.81
C LYS A 22 -18.07 36.44 18.75
N GLY A 23 -17.26 37.48 18.95
CA GLY A 23 -17.16 38.65 18.06
C GLY A 23 -15.80 38.82 17.38
N ARG A 24 -15.03 37.75 17.12
CA ARG A 24 -13.98 37.83 16.11
C ARG A 24 -14.65 37.66 14.75
N ASN A 25 -14.63 38.71 13.92
CA ASN A 25 -15.01 38.57 12.52
C ASN A 25 -14.10 37.50 11.92
N LYS A 26 -14.70 36.38 11.50
CA LYS A 26 -13.99 35.27 10.88
C LYS A 26 -13.23 35.80 9.67
N LYS A 27 -11.91 35.60 9.64
CA LYS A 27 -11.02 36.25 8.67
C LYS A 27 -11.29 35.80 7.23
N PHE A 28 -11.67 34.55 7.01
CA PHE A 28 -11.82 33.97 5.68
C PHE A 28 -13.21 33.36 5.47
N GLN A 29 -13.69 33.44 4.22
CA GLN A 29 -14.93 32.81 3.76
C GLN A 29 -14.69 32.07 2.44
N ILE A 30 -15.18 30.83 2.34
CA ILE A 30 -15.29 30.08 1.08
C ILE A 30 -16.73 30.12 0.60
N LYS A 31 -16.93 30.40 -0.69
CA LYS A 31 -18.21 30.18 -1.38
C LYS A 31 -17.99 29.33 -2.62
N GLY A 32 -18.81 28.31 -2.80
CA GLY A 32 -18.66 27.43 -3.96
C GLY A 32 -19.62 26.26 -3.98
N ARG A 33 -19.29 25.32 -4.85
CA ARG A 33 -20.01 24.07 -5.07
C ARG A 33 -19.04 22.91 -5.19
N ILE A 34 -19.55 21.71 -4.90
CA ILE A 34 -18.77 20.47 -4.93
C ILE A 34 -19.61 19.34 -5.53
N TRP A 35 -19.01 18.59 -6.43
CA TRP A 35 -19.54 17.32 -6.93
C TRP A 35 -18.70 16.18 -6.39
N TRP A 36 -19.33 15.04 -6.14
CA TRP A 36 -18.66 13.84 -5.68
C TRP A 36 -18.81 12.73 -6.71
N GLY A 37 -17.76 12.49 -7.50
CA GLY A 37 -17.80 11.55 -8.61
C GLY A 37 -18.71 12.04 -9.74
N ASN A 38 -19.96 11.57 -9.75
CA ASN A 38 -20.92 11.89 -10.81
C ASN A 38 -21.88 13.05 -10.42
N SER A 39 -22.49 13.69 -11.41
CA SER A 39 -23.27 14.94 -11.29
C SER A 39 -24.44 14.89 -10.30
N TYR A 40 -24.96 13.69 -9.97
CA TYR A 40 -26.07 13.50 -9.04
C TYR A 40 -25.73 13.80 -7.56
N LEU A 41 -24.45 13.92 -7.21
CA LEU A 41 -23.99 14.24 -5.86
C LEU A 41 -23.43 15.66 -5.77
N LEU A 42 -24.16 16.62 -6.35
CA LEU A 42 -23.87 18.04 -6.27
C LEU A 42 -24.37 18.64 -4.95
N LYS A 43 -23.50 19.40 -4.27
CA LYS A 43 -23.90 20.38 -3.26
C LYS A 43 -23.48 21.76 -3.74
N ASP A 44 -24.48 22.61 -3.93
CA ASP A 44 -24.30 23.98 -4.42
C ASP A 44 -24.52 25.01 -3.30
N ASN A 45 -24.09 26.26 -3.54
CA ASN A 45 -24.26 27.39 -2.63
C ASN A 45 -23.65 27.15 -1.23
N ILE A 46 -22.55 26.40 -1.15
CA ILE A 46 -21.84 26.13 0.10
C ILE A 46 -21.15 27.40 0.57
N ILE A 47 -21.30 27.72 1.85
CA ILE A 47 -20.61 28.83 2.51
C ILE A 47 -19.94 28.30 3.78
N GLU A 48 -18.62 28.43 3.85
CA GLU A 48 -17.83 28.05 5.03
C GLU A 48 -16.97 29.23 5.51
N GLU A 49 -16.85 29.40 6.83
CA GLU A 49 -16.17 30.55 7.41
C GLU A 49 -15.32 30.18 8.63
N GLY A 50 -14.15 30.84 8.76
CA GLY A 50 -13.23 30.61 9.86
C GLY A 50 -12.02 31.56 9.87
N ASP A 51 -11.14 31.33 10.84
CA ASP A 51 -10.00 32.23 11.13
C ASP A 51 -8.72 31.84 10.38
N LYS A 52 -8.63 30.59 9.91
CA LYS A 52 -7.47 30.06 9.17
C LYS A 52 -7.92 29.51 7.83
N ARG A 53 -7.13 29.77 6.78
CA ARG A 53 -7.41 29.35 5.40
C ARG A 53 -7.47 27.83 5.24
N ASP A 54 -6.57 27.08 5.87
CA ASP A 54 -6.56 25.61 5.73
C ASP A 54 -7.73 24.95 6.44
N ASP A 55 -8.07 25.41 7.66
CA ASP A 55 -9.19 24.87 8.44
C ASP A 55 -10.54 25.04 7.71
N ILE A 56 -10.76 26.16 7.00
CA ILE A 56 -12.01 26.38 6.24
C ILE A 56 -12.08 25.53 4.99
N LYS A 57 -10.94 25.27 4.33
CA LYS A 57 -10.85 24.36 3.18
C LYS A 57 -11.16 22.93 3.61
N GLU A 58 -10.64 22.50 4.77
CA GLU A 58 -10.94 21.18 5.33
C GLU A 58 -12.42 21.04 5.72
N LYS A 59 -12.99 22.05 6.40
CA LYS A 59 -14.43 22.08 6.72
C LYS A 59 -15.31 22.01 5.48
N PHE A 60 -14.95 22.74 4.42
CA PHE A 60 -15.67 22.71 3.15
C PHE A 60 -15.79 21.28 2.59
N ILE A 61 -14.74 20.47 2.69
CA ILE A 61 -14.77 19.07 2.24
C ILE A 61 -15.50 18.17 3.22
N ILE A 62 -15.14 18.21 4.51
CA ILE A 62 -15.66 17.29 5.53
C ILE A 62 -17.16 17.47 5.74
N ASN A 63 -17.64 18.72 5.89
CA ASN A 63 -19.06 19.00 6.13
C ASN A 63 -19.92 18.64 4.91
N ASN A 64 -19.33 18.70 3.72
CA ASN A 64 -20.04 18.44 2.48
C ASN A 64 -19.83 17.04 1.92
N PHE A 65 -19.02 16.20 2.58
CA PHE A 65 -18.83 14.79 2.22
C PHE A 65 -20.18 14.08 2.16
N PRO A 66 -20.47 13.25 1.13
CA PRO A 66 -21.78 12.64 1.02
C PRO A 66 -21.98 11.63 2.15
N GLN A 67 -23.22 11.52 2.64
CA GLN A 67 -23.59 10.50 3.61
C GLN A 67 -23.68 9.14 2.92
N ILE A 68 -22.52 8.53 2.72
CA ILE A 68 -22.39 7.23 2.05
C ILE A 68 -22.27 6.18 3.14
N GLU A 69 -23.19 5.21 3.11
CA GLU A 69 -23.23 4.05 4.01
C GLU A 69 -22.23 2.95 3.61
N THR A 70 -21.26 3.24 2.74
CA THR A 70 -20.26 2.25 2.34
C THR A 70 -19.08 2.23 3.31
N GLU A 71 -18.70 1.01 3.64
CA GLU A 71 -17.54 0.66 4.44
C GLU A 71 -16.32 0.33 3.57
N ASN A 72 -16.44 0.41 2.24
CA ASN A 72 -15.40 0.03 1.31
C ASN A 72 -14.60 1.28 0.86
N PHE A 73 -13.34 1.33 1.27
CA PHE A 73 -12.45 2.45 0.96
C PHE A 73 -12.12 2.56 -0.52
N VAL A 74 -12.05 1.45 -1.26
CA VAL A 74 -11.84 1.48 -2.73
C VAL A 74 -12.98 2.23 -3.40
N LEU A 75 -14.22 1.98 -2.98
CA LEU A 75 -15.37 2.70 -3.53
C LEU A 75 -15.29 4.19 -3.21
N LEU A 76 -14.91 4.57 -1.99
CA LEU A 76 -14.77 5.97 -1.61
C LEU A 76 -13.64 6.67 -2.37
N LEU A 77 -12.48 6.02 -2.49
CA LEU A 77 -11.31 6.54 -3.19
C LEU A 77 -11.58 6.72 -4.70
N ASN A 78 -12.28 5.77 -5.32
CA ASN A 78 -12.43 5.73 -6.78
C ASN A 78 -13.72 6.38 -7.29
N LYS A 79 -14.84 6.31 -6.54
CA LYS A 79 -16.15 6.80 -7.02
C LYS A 79 -16.55 8.17 -6.49
N TYR A 80 -15.92 8.64 -5.40
CA TYR A 80 -16.32 9.88 -4.74
C TYR A 80 -15.15 10.87 -4.70
N ILE A 81 -14.45 11.01 -5.82
CA ILE A 81 -13.44 12.05 -5.98
C ILE A 81 -14.16 13.41 -6.04
N PRO A 82 -13.76 14.40 -5.23
CA PRO A 82 -14.40 15.70 -5.23
C PRO A 82 -13.94 16.53 -6.43
N ILE A 83 -14.91 17.10 -7.15
CA ILE A 83 -14.71 18.15 -8.14
C ILE A 83 -15.20 19.43 -7.48
N ILE A 84 -14.35 20.45 -7.36
CA ILE A 84 -14.65 21.66 -6.58
C ILE A 84 -14.65 22.86 -7.51
N GLU A 85 -15.64 23.74 -7.34
CA GLU A 85 -15.61 25.09 -7.88
C GLU A 85 -15.88 26.07 -6.76
N ALA A 86 -14.87 26.82 -6.34
CA ALA A 86 -14.99 27.66 -5.15
C ALA A 86 -14.06 28.87 -5.18
N LYS A 87 -14.46 29.93 -4.49
CA LYS A 87 -13.69 31.16 -4.28
C LYS A 87 -13.48 31.40 -2.79
N ILE A 88 -12.29 31.87 -2.42
CA ILE A 88 -11.94 32.24 -1.06
C ILE A 88 -11.83 33.77 -0.99
N THR A 89 -12.45 34.37 0.02
CA THR A 89 -12.39 35.82 0.27
C THR A 89 -11.80 36.08 1.65
N ASP A 90 -10.80 36.97 1.72
CA ASP A 90 -10.33 37.54 2.98
C ASP A 90 -11.19 38.76 3.33
N ARG A 91 -11.83 38.72 4.50
CA ARG A 91 -12.73 39.78 4.98
C ARG A 91 -12.00 41.07 5.37
N GLU A 92 -10.67 41.09 5.34
CA GLU A 92 -9.84 42.29 5.54
C GLU A 92 -9.68 43.17 4.28
N GLY A 93 -10.35 42.84 3.16
CA GLY A 93 -10.52 43.77 2.01
C GLY A 93 -9.85 43.35 0.69
N ASN A 94 -9.40 42.10 0.58
CA ASN A 94 -8.83 41.59 -0.67
C ASN A 94 -9.92 41.04 -1.62
N LYS A 95 -9.66 41.14 -2.93
CA LYS A 95 -10.54 40.56 -3.97
C LYS A 95 -10.66 39.03 -3.77
N PRO A 96 -11.82 38.44 -4.10
CA PRO A 96 -12.00 36.99 -4.03
C PRO A 96 -11.00 36.27 -4.94
N GLU A 97 -10.28 35.33 -4.36
CA GLU A 97 -9.31 34.46 -5.04
C GLU A 97 -10.02 33.17 -5.48
N ILE A 98 -9.79 32.74 -6.72
CA ILE A 98 -10.26 31.43 -7.19
C ILE A 98 -9.49 30.36 -6.43
N TRP A 99 -10.21 29.45 -5.76
CA TRP A 99 -9.61 28.33 -5.07
C TRP A 99 -9.58 27.08 -5.97
N PHE A 100 -10.67 26.78 -6.66
CA PHE A 100 -10.73 25.79 -7.73
C PHE A 100 -11.72 26.24 -8.80
N ASP A 101 -11.38 25.97 -10.06
CA ASP A 101 -12.19 26.30 -11.24
C ASP A 101 -12.24 25.10 -12.18
N ILE A 102 -13.44 24.82 -12.70
CA ILE A 102 -13.72 23.72 -13.64
C ILE A 102 -13.02 23.94 -14.99
N GLN A 103 -12.75 25.20 -15.33
CA GLN A 103 -12.05 25.54 -16.58
C GLN A 103 -10.51 25.50 -16.43
N GLY A 104 -9.99 25.26 -15.21
CA GLY A 104 -8.57 25.16 -14.87
C GLY A 104 -8.21 23.84 -14.17
N GLU A 105 -7.31 23.87 -13.18
CA GLU A 105 -6.97 22.68 -12.38
C GLU A 105 -8.13 22.32 -11.43
N CYS A 106 -8.99 21.39 -11.85
CA CYS A 106 -10.16 20.95 -11.07
C CYS A 106 -9.82 19.95 -9.96
N ILE A 107 -8.71 19.21 -10.17
CA ILE A 107 -8.21 18.10 -9.37
C ILE A 107 -6.68 18.30 -9.35
N GLY A 108 -6.13 18.67 -8.20
CA GLY A 108 -4.73 19.10 -8.09
C GLY A 108 -4.47 19.91 -6.81
N GLY A 109 -3.21 19.91 -6.35
CA GLY A 109 -2.78 20.66 -5.16
C GLY A 109 -3.52 20.27 -3.87
N ASP A 110 -4.11 21.26 -3.19
CA ASP A 110 -4.77 21.10 -1.89
C ASP A 110 -6.00 20.17 -1.93
N SER A 111 -6.73 20.07 -3.05
CA SER A 111 -7.97 19.28 -3.15
C SER A 111 -7.72 17.79 -2.87
N LYS A 112 -6.65 17.24 -3.47
CA LYS A 112 -6.20 15.87 -3.26
C LYS A 112 -5.83 15.63 -1.80
N LYS A 113 -5.04 16.53 -1.20
CA LYS A 113 -4.66 16.46 0.22
C LYS A 113 -5.87 16.42 1.14
N LEU A 114 -6.79 17.37 0.92
CA LEU A 114 -7.97 17.55 1.75
C LEU A 114 -8.95 16.38 1.60
N PHE A 115 -9.09 15.85 0.39
CA PHE A 115 -9.89 14.66 0.14
C PHE A 115 -9.34 13.44 0.88
N LEU A 116 -8.05 13.15 0.70
CA LEU A 116 -7.42 11.99 1.33
C LEU A 116 -7.39 12.11 2.86
N ASN A 117 -7.18 13.33 3.40
CA ASN A 117 -7.32 13.60 4.84
C ASN A 117 -8.77 13.39 5.32
N GLY A 118 -9.75 13.86 4.55
CA GLY A 118 -11.17 13.63 4.84
C GLY A 118 -11.52 12.15 4.89
N LEU A 119 -11.00 11.35 3.94
CA LEU A 119 -11.13 9.89 3.96
C LEU A 119 -10.48 9.30 5.21
N LYS A 120 -9.20 9.63 5.50
CA LYS A 120 -8.48 9.17 6.69
C LYS A 120 -9.28 9.44 7.96
N ASN A 121 -9.78 10.67 8.15
CA ASN A 121 -10.57 11.06 9.32
C ASN A 121 -11.92 10.33 9.41
N LYS A 122 -12.60 10.13 8.28
CA LYS A 122 -13.87 9.37 8.25
C LYS A 122 -13.68 7.91 8.67
N PHE A 123 -12.54 7.32 8.31
CA PHE A 123 -12.23 5.92 8.63
C PHE A 123 -11.60 5.71 10.01
N LYS A 124 -10.94 6.71 10.59
CA LYS A 124 -10.51 6.70 12.01
C LYS A 124 -11.68 6.47 12.98
N ASN A 125 -12.83 7.07 12.70
CA ASN A 125 -13.96 7.14 13.64
C ASN A 125 -14.94 5.97 13.57
N LYS A 126 -14.64 4.91 12.80
CA LYS A 126 -15.58 3.79 12.60
C LYS A 126 -14.87 2.47 12.83
N ASN A 127 -15.34 1.68 13.81
CA ASN A 127 -14.98 0.26 14.09
C ASN A 127 -15.19 -0.71 12.90
N ILE A 128 -15.46 -0.17 11.72
CA ILE A 128 -15.82 -0.84 10.48
C ILE A 128 -14.63 -1.58 9.88
N TYR A 129 -13.45 -0.93 9.85
CA TYR A 129 -12.25 -1.59 9.35
C TYR A 129 -11.90 -2.81 10.19
N TYR A 130 -11.99 -2.69 11.52
CA TYR A 130 -11.73 -3.79 12.43
C TYR A 130 -12.54 -5.04 12.06
N LYS A 131 -13.86 -4.88 11.81
CA LYS A 131 -14.71 -5.98 11.38
C LYS A 131 -14.22 -6.61 10.08
N LYS A 132 -13.93 -5.81 9.05
CA LYS A 132 -13.45 -6.33 7.75
C LYS A 132 -12.10 -7.04 7.84
N PHE A 133 -11.18 -6.54 8.65
CA PHE A 133 -9.91 -7.21 8.91
C PHE A 133 -10.09 -8.54 9.66
N SER A 134 -11.04 -8.59 10.60
CA SER A 134 -11.38 -9.84 11.28
C SER A 134 -12.02 -10.87 10.35
N GLU A 135 -12.90 -10.42 9.44
CA GLU A 135 -13.51 -11.29 8.42
C GLU A 135 -12.44 -11.82 7.45
N LEU A 136 -11.53 -10.96 7.01
CA LEU A 136 -10.45 -11.33 6.10
C LEU A 136 -9.50 -12.35 6.73
N LYS A 137 -9.19 -12.22 8.03
CA LYS A 137 -8.40 -13.22 8.75
C LYS A 137 -9.05 -14.61 8.65
N ASN A 138 -10.35 -14.71 8.90
CA ASN A 138 -11.08 -15.97 8.79
C ASN A 138 -11.06 -16.52 7.36
N VAL A 139 -11.21 -15.65 6.36
CA VAL A 139 -11.14 -16.04 4.94
C VAL A 139 -9.77 -16.62 4.58
N ILE A 140 -8.68 -16.04 5.09
CA ILE A 140 -7.32 -16.56 4.88
C ILE A 140 -7.13 -17.90 5.58
N ASP A 141 -7.66 -18.05 6.80
CA ASP A 141 -7.60 -19.32 7.53
C ASP A 141 -8.39 -20.43 6.81
N ASP A 142 -9.59 -20.14 6.32
CA ASP A 142 -10.39 -21.07 5.50
C ASP A 142 -9.69 -21.42 4.19
N GLN A 143 -9.05 -20.44 3.54
CA GLN A 143 -8.26 -20.65 2.32
C GLN A 143 -7.09 -21.61 2.57
N LYS A 144 -6.37 -21.47 3.70
CA LYS A 144 -5.28 -22.38 4.06
C LYS A 144 -5.79 -23.79 4.27
N ILE A 145 -6.89 -23.98 5.01
CA ILE A 145 -7.49 -25.30 5.23
C ILE A 145 -7.94 -25.93 3.91
N ALA A 146 -8.51 -25.15 3.00
CA ALA A 146 -8.92 -25.64 1.68
C ALA A 146 -7.72 -26.08 0.83
N LEU A 147 -6.61 -25.34 0.87
CA LEU A 147 -5.37 -25.70 0.18
C LEU A 147 -4.72 -26.94 0.79
N GLU A 148 -4.73 -27.07 2.11
CA GLU A 148 -4.22 -28.27 2.79
C GLU A 148 -4.95 -29.54 2.35
N ARG A 149 -6.28 -29.47 2.19
CA ARG A 149 -7.08 -30.58 1.65
C ARG A 149 -6.78 -30.92 0.19
N GLN A 150 -6.13 -30.03 -0.55
CA GLN A 150 -5.71 -30.23 -1.94
C GLN A 150 -4.27 -30.72 -2.06
N GLY A 151 -3.60 -31.03 -0.94
CA GLY A 151 -2.22 -31.51 -0.94
C GLY A 151 -1.17 -30.40 -0.95
N TYR A 152 -1.54 -29.18 -0.54
CA TYR A 152 -0.55 -28.15 -0.19
C TYR A 152 -0.18 -28.24 1.29
N LYS A 153 1.06 -27.96 1.64
CA LYS A 153 1.52 -27.95 3.03
C LYS A 153 2.00 -26.57 3.42
N LEU A 154 1.53 -26.03 4.54
CA LEU A 154 2.05 -24.78 5.08
C LEU A 154 3.52 -24.98 5.52
N VAL A 155 4.44 -24.27 4.85
CA VAL A 155 5.89 -24.35 5.12
C VAL A 155 6.45 -23.08 5.75
N TYR A 156 5.71 -21.98 5.70
CA TYR A 156 6.02 -20.76 6.44
C TYR A 156 4.74 -19.97 6.74
N SER A 157 4.59 -19.50 7.98
CA SER A 157 3.49 -18.62 8.40
C SER A 157 3.94 -17.74 9.56
N GLN A 158 4.24 -16.47 9.28
CA GLN A 158 4.60 -15.49 10.31
C GLN A 158 4.06 -14.11 9.97
N SER A 159 4.07 -13.25 10.98
CA SER A 159 3.66 -11.86 10.86
C SER A 159 4.88 -10.96 11.04
N LEU A 160 5.05 -9.98 10.17
CA LEU A 160 6.15 -9.01 10.22
C LEU A 160 5.60 -7.59 10.21
N LYS A 161 6.33 -6.66 10.83
CA LYS A 161 5.93 -5.26 10.89
C LYS A 161 6.56 -4.45 9.78
N VAL A 162 5.79 -3.52 9.25
CA VAL A 162 6.28 -2.46 8.35
C VAL A 162 7.20 -1.52 9.14
N GLN A 163 8.49 -1.51 8.84
CA GLN A 163 9.49 -0.65 9.49
C GLN A 163 9.57 0.74 8.86
N SER A 164 9.22 0.84 7.59
CA SER A 164 9.15 2.10 6.84
C SER A 164 7.87 2.14 6.02
N ARG A 165 7.29 3.31 5.78
CA ARG A 165 6.03 3.45 5.01
C ARG A 165 5.98 2.50 3.81
N LEU A 166 4.89 1.76 3.69
CA LEU A 166 4.70 0.82 2.59
C LEU A 166 3.78 1.44 1.55
N ILE A 167 4.17 1.33 0.28
CA ILE A 167 3.29 1.62 -0.84
C ILE A 167 3.35 0.52 -1.86
N VAL A 168 2.19 -0.02 -2.23
CA VAL A 168 2.08 -1.04 -3.27
C VAL A 168 1.23 -0.47 -4.39
N GLY A 169 1.70 -0.62 -5.64
CA GLY A 169 0.94 -0.24 -6.82
C GLY A 169 0.92 1.26 -7.11
N LEU A 170 1.97 2.03 -6.79
CA LEU A 170 2.03 3.47 -7.07
C LEU A 170 1.95 3.81 -8.57
N GLY A 171 2.36 2.88 -9.44
CA GLY A 171 2.41 3.07 -10.89
C GLY A 171 1.13 2.73 -11.66
N SER A 172 0.04 2.32 -10.98
CA SER A 172 -1.23 2.07 -11.67
C SER A 172 -1.92 3.39 -12.02
N SER A 173 -2.60 3.42 -13.18
CA SER A 173 -3.35 4.59 -13.61
C SER A 173 -4.50 4.91 -12.64
N HIS A 174 -4.53 6.12 -12.09
CA HIS A 174 -5.61 6.60 -11.23
C HIS A 174 -5.88 8.08 -11.48
N VAL A 175 -7.13 8.52 -11.30
CA VAL A 175 -7.56 9.92 -11.51
C VAL A 175 -6.80 10.89 -10.59
N LEU A 176 -6.37 10.40 -9.42
CA LEU A 176 -5.54 11.14 -8.48
C LEU A 176 -4.03 10.96 -8.75
N GLU A 177 -3.59 10.52 -9.93
CA GLU A 177 -2.17 10.31 -10.35
C GLU A 177 -1.38 9.24 -9.58
N THR A 178 -1.84 8.85 -8.40
CA THR A 178 -1.18 7.89 -7.51
C THR A 178 -2.18 6.89 -6.99
N SER A 179 -1.92 5.61 -7.20
CA SER A 179 -2.73 4.50 -6.68
C SER A 179 -2.07 3.79 -5.52
N ILE A 180 -2.91 3.09 -4.75
CA ILE A 180 -2.51 2.09 -3.78
C ILE A 180 -3.27 0.80 -4.11
N THR A 181 -2.58 -0.34 -4.06
CA THR A 181 -3.19 -1.65 -4.25
C THR A 181 -4.08 -1.97 -3.07
N LEU A 182 -5.39 -2.03 -3.34
CA LEU A 182 -6.41 -2.32 -2.36
C LEU A 182 -7.27 -3.48 -2.87
N HIS A 183 -7.62 -4.40 -1.97
CA HIS A 183 -8.50 -5.51 -2.31
C HIS A 183 -9.90 -4.98 -2.64
N HIS A 184 -10.44 -5.31 -3.82
CA HIS A 184 -11.68 -4.73 -4.32
C HIS A 184 -12.90 -4.93 -3.40
N ILE A 185 -13.03 -6.12 -2.78
CA ILE A 185 -14.16 -6.47 -1.91
C ILE A 185 -14.00 -5.86 -0.50
N TYR A 186 -12.86 -6.13 0.16
CA TYR A 186 -12.63 -5.72 1.54
C TYR A 186 -12.17 -4.26 1.68
N GLY A 187 -11.60 -3.65 0.64
CA GLY A 187 -11.09 -2.29 0.67
C GLY A 187 -9.83 -2.13 1.52
N VAL A 188 -9.10 -3.22 1.78
CA VAL A 188 -7.88 -3.23 2.58
C VAL A 188 -6.64 -3.22 1.68
N PRO A 189 -5.52 -2.62 2.09
CA PRO A 189 -4.27 -2.76 1.36
C PRO A 189 -3.76 -4.19 1.47
N TYR A 190 -3.09 -4.67 0.44
CA TYR A 190 -2.44 -5.98 0.45
C TYR A 190 -1.18 -5.96 -0.41
N ILE A 191 -0.29 -6.91 -0.16
CA ILE A 191 0.89 -7.15 -0.99
C ILE A 191 0.59 -8.36 -1.87
N PRO A 192 0.59 -8.21 -3.20
CA PRO A 192 0.38 -9.32 -4.11
C PRO A 192 1.41 -10.44 -3.92
N ALA A 193 0.95 -11.68 -3.95
CA ALA A 193 1.78 -12.86 -3.83
C ALA A 193 2.83 -12.95 -4.94
N SER A 194 2.50 -12.42 -6.13
CA SER A 194 3.43 -12.32 -7.26
C SER A 194 4.61 -11.40 -6.96
N ALA A 195 4.39 -10.29 -6.25
CA ALA A 195 5.45 -9.38 -5.82
C ALA A 195 6.37 -10.06 -4.80
N LEU A 196 5.78 -10.75 -3.80
CA LEU A 196 6.53 -11.52 -2.79
C LEU A 196 7.37 -12.63 -3.42
N LYS A 197 6.75 -13.42 -4.31
CA LYS A 197 7.43 -14.49 -5.04
C LYS A 197 8.57 -13.95 -5.90
N GLY A 198 8.35 -12.81 -6.57
CA GLY A 198 9.36 -12.14 -7.39
C GLY A 198 10.59 -11.70 -6.60
N VAL A 199 10.39 -10.99 -5.48
CA VAL A 199 11.51 -10.52 -4.65
C VAL A 199 12.24 -11.69 -3.98
N CYS A 200 11.53 -12.72 -3.50
CA CYS A 200 12.18 -13.92 -2.94
C CYS A 200 12.99 -14.68 -3.99
N ARG A 201 12.47 -14.80 -5.22
CA ARG A 201 13.17 -15.42 -6.35
C ARG A 201 14.44 -14.64 -6.71
N MET A 202 14.40 -13.31 -6.67
CA MET A 202 15.56 -12.46 -6.87
C MET A 202 16.62 -12.67 -5.77
N VAL A 203 16.21 -12.78 -4.50
CA VAL A 203 17.14 -13.08 -3.40
C VAL A 203 17.81 -14.45 -3.60
N ALA A 204 17.06 -15.46 -4.04
CA ALA A 204 17.61 -16.77 -4.35
C ALA A 204 18.66 -16.71 -5.48
N PHE A 205 18.40 -15.94 -6.54
CA PHE A 205 19.39 -15.69 -7.60
C PHE A 205 20.68 -15.07 -7.05
N TRP A 206 20.57 -14.00 -6.25
CA TRP A 206 21.75 -13.33 -5.69
C TRP A 206 22.52 -14.18 -4.71
N LYS A 207 21.85 -15.05 -3.94
CA LYS A 207 22.51 -16.04 -3.09
C LYS A 207 23.39 -17.00 -3.88
N ILE A 208 22.90 -17.50 -5.03
CA ILE A 208 23.70 -18.37 -5.90
C ILE A 208 24.87 -17.61 -6.53
N ALA A 209 24.63 -16.37 -6.97
CA ALA A 209 25.69 -15.53 -7.52
C ALA A 209 26.80 -15.26 -6.50
N GLU A 210 26.44 -15.04 -5.23
CA GLU A 210 27.35 -14.87 -4.10
C GLU A 210 28.09 -16.17 -3.77
N SER A 211 27.39 -17.31 -3.66
CA SER A 211 28.02 -18.60 -3.34
C SER A 211 28.99 -19.08 -4.42
N LYS A 212 28.71 -18.76 -5.70
CA LYS A 212 29.61 -19.04 -6.83
C LYS A 212 30.74 -18.01 -6.99
N GLY A 213 30.74 -16.92 -6.21
CA GLY A 213 31.78 -15.89 -6.24
C GLY A 213 31.79 -15.07 -7.54
N ILE A 214 30.64 -14.90 -8.20
CA ILE A 214 30.55 -14.28 -9.55
C ILE A 214 29.95 -12.88 -9.56
N LEU A 215 29.72 -12.25 -8.39
CA LEU A 215 29.04 -10.95 -8.26
C LEU A 215 29.64 -9.81 -9.10
N THR A 216 30.93 -9.86 -9.41
CA THR A 216 31.64 -8.82 -10.17
C THR A 216 31.86 -9.19 -11.64
N ASN A 217 31.46 -10.39 -12.07
CA ASN A 217 31.68 -10.87 -13.43
C ASN A 217 30.37 -10.85 -14.23
N GLU A 218 30.18 -9.79 -15.01
CA GLU A 218 28.95 -9.57 -15.80
C GLU A 218 28.61 -10.72 -16.75
N ASN A 219 29.62 -11.32 -17.39
CA ASN A 219 29.40 -12.43 -18.32
C ASN A 219 28.91 -13.69 -17.60
N LEU A 220 29.47 -14.00 -16.43
CA LEU A 220 29.02 -15.13 -15.62
C LEU A 220 27.64 -14.87 -14.99
N LEU A 221 27.37 -13.64 -14.57
CA LEU A 221 26.04 -13.24 -14.07
C LEU A 221 24.97 -13.40 -15.15
N LYS A 222 25.25 -12.98 -16.38
CA LYS A 222 24.32 -13.14 -17.50
C LYS A 222 24.03 -14.61 -17.78
N LYS A 223 25.06 -15.46 -17.79
CA LYS A 223 24.89 -16.92 -17.94
C LYS A 223 24.05 -17.52 -16.80
N LEU A 224 24.34 -17.15 -15.55
CA LEU A 224 23.54 -17.61 -14.41
C LEU A 224 22.09 -17.14 -14.53
N GLN A 225 21.85 -15.91 -15.00
CA GLN A 225 20.50 -15.38 -15.18
C GLN A 225 19.73 -16.16 -16.25
N ASP A 226 20.35 -16.40 -17.41
CA ASP A 226 19.74 -17.16 -18.49
C ASP A 226 19.39 -18.59 -18.03
N GLU A 227 20.27 -19.23 -17.26
CA GLU A 227 20.05 -20.56 -16.70
C GLU A 227 18.97 -20.55 -15.60
N PHE A 228 19.07 -19.67 -14.60
CA PHE A 228 18.16 -19.62 -13.45
C PHE A 228 16.72 -19.25 -13.83
N TYR A 229 16.53 -18.41 -14.86
CA TYR A 229 15.22 -18.01 -15.37
C TYR A 229 14.76 -18.80 -16.60
N GLY A 230 15.60 -19.72 -17.10
CA GLY A 230 15.31 -20.61 -18.23
C GLY A 230 14.50 -21.85 -17.85
N GLU A 231 14.79 -22.95 -18.55
CA GLU A 231 14.25 -24.29 -18.28
C GLU A 231 15.01 -24.98 -17.13
N LEU A 232 14.47 -26.10 -16.62
CA LEU A 232 15.12 -26.89 -15.58
C LEU A 232 16.55 -27.31 -15.98
N THR A 233 17.53 -26.93 -15.16
CA THR A 233 18.94 -27.31 -15.36
C THR A 233 19.33 -28.53 -14.54
N SER A 234 20.47 -29.13 -14.87
CA SER A 234 21.11 -30.20 -14.07
C SER A 234 22.01 -29.66 -12.96
N ASP A 235 22.28 -28.35 -12.92
CA ASP A 235 22.98 -27.72 -11.79
C ASP A 235 22.10 -27.76 -10.53
N LYS A 236 22.58 -28.47 -9.50
CA LYS A 236 21.82 -28.77 -8.28
C LYS A 236 21.38 -27.52 -7.51
N ASP A 237 22.26 -26.52 -7.43
CA ASP A 237 22.02 -25.29 -6.68
C ASP A 237 20.93 -24.46 -7.36
N ILE A 238 20.95 -24.41 -8.69
CA ILE A 238 19.95 -23.70 -9.50
C ILE A 238 18.64 -24.48 -9.53
N LEU A 239 18.69 -25.78 -9.80
CA LEU A 239 17.53 -26.67 -9.92
C LEU A 239 16.65 -26.60 -8.68
N LYS A 240 17.25 -26.58 -7.48
CA LYS A 240 16.53 -26.45 -6.21
C LYS A 240 15.57 -25.25 -6.21
N TYR A 241 16.07 -24.08 -6.58
CA TYR A 241 15.24 -22.86 -6.61
C TYR A 241 14.31 -22.80 -7.81
N GLN A 242 14.68 -23.40 -8.95
CA GLN A 242 13.76 -23.56 -10.09
C GLN A 242 12.57 -24.45 -9.74
N LEU A 243 12.76 -25.52 -8.97
CA LEU A 243 11.66 -26.36 -8.48
C LEU A 243 10.76 -25.59 -7.52
N LEU A 244 11.33 -24.78 -6.61
CA LEU A 244 10.55 -23.97 -5.67
C LEU A 244 9.77 -22.85 -6.37
N PHE A 245 10.43 -22.04 -7.21
CA PHE A 245 9.84 -20.83 -7.80
C PHE A 245 9.22 -21.05 -9.18
N GLY A 246 9.70 -22.03 -9.94
CA GLY A 246 9.31 -22.34 -11.31
C GLY A 246 10.40 -22.02 -12.34
N ALA A 247 10.33 -22.73 -13.46
CA ALA A 247 11.13 -22.56 -14.67
C ALA A 247 10.19 -22.43 -15.89
N GLN A 248 10.72 -22.14 -17.08
CA GLN A 248 9.88 -21.98 -18.28
C GLN A 248 9.06 -23.23 -18.61
N ASN A 249 9.65 -24.42 -18.41
CA ASN A 249 9.02 -25.72 -18.61
C ASN A 249 8.44 -26.34 -17.32
N PHE A 250 8.46 -25.64 -16.18
CA PHE A 250 8.06 -26.21 -14.90
C PHE A 250 7.34 -25.22 -13.98
N LYS A 251 6.12 -25.57 -13.55
CA LYS A 251 5.38 -24.79 -12.56
C LYS A 251 6.00 -25.01 -11.17
N GLY A 252 6.48 -23.94 -10.54
CA GLY A 252 7.08 -23.99 -9.20
C GLY A 252 6.18 -24.62 -8.14
N LEU A 253 6.79 -25.23 -7.14
CA LEU A 253 6.13 -25.95 -6.04
C LEU A 253 5.75 -25.03 -4.89
N LEU A 254 6.33 -23.82 -4.78
CA LEU A 254 5.89 -22.84 -3.78
C LEU A 254 4.68 -22.03 -4.27
N LEU A 255 3.66 -22.05 -3.43
CA LEU A 255 2.49 -21.19 -3.48
C LEU A 255 2.63 -20.09 -2.44
N PHE A 256 2.79 -18.86 -2.90
CA PHE A 256 2.70 -17.67 -2.06
C PHE A 256 1.24 -17.25 -1.99
N LEU A 257 0.74 -16.92 -0.78
CA LEU A 257 -0.52 -16.22 -0.63
C LEU A 257 -0.27 -14.71 -0.62
N ASP A 258 -1.29 -13.94 -0.97
CA ASP A 258 -1.28 -12.49 -0.80
C ASP A 258 -1.09 -12.16 0.69
N ALA A 259 -0.26 -11.16 0.99
CA ALA A 259 -0.05 -10.73 2.37
C ALA A 259 -1.01 -9.59 2.74
N TYR A 260 -1.72 -9.78 3.84
CA TYR A 260 -2.74 -8.86 4.32
C TYR A 260 -2.39 -8.28 5.70
N PRO A 261 -2.83 -7.06 6.03
CA PRO A 261 -2.65 -6.48 7.35
C PRO A 261 -3.40 -7.29 8.40
N ILE A 262 -2.79 -7.46 9.57
CA ILE A 262 -3.44 -7.96 10.78
C ILE A 262 -3.60 -6.77 11.73
N ILE A 263 -4.80 -6.57 12.25
CA ILE A 263 -5.04 -5.58 13.30
C ILE A 263 -4.74 -6.21 14.66
N GLU A 264 -3.67 -5.73 15.28
CA GLU A 264 -3.37 -5.98 16.68
C GLU A 264 -3.85 -4.74 17.50
N ASN A 265 -4.58 -4.97 18.59
CA ASN A 265 -4.93 -3.97 19.61
C ASN A 265 -5.83 -2.79 19.19
N ASN A 266 -6.94 -3.04 18.48
CA ASN A 266 -7.94 -2.02 18.10
C ASN A 266 -7.40 -0.81 17.29
N ASN A 267 -6.12 -0.82 16.89
CA ASN A 267 -5.52 0.26 16.13
C ASN A 267 -5.89 0.10 14.66
N THR A 268 -6.89 0.86 14.23
CA THR A 268 -7.42 0.83 12.86
C THR A 268 -6.75 1.84 11.93
N GLU A 269 -5.75 2.59 12.43
CA GLU A 269 -5.04 3.63 11.67
C GLU A 269 -3.89 3.06 10.82
N ILE A 270 -4.22 2.33 9.76
CA ILE A 270 -3.23 1.72 8.87
C ILE A 270 -2.80 2.61 7.71
N PHE A 271 -3.50 3.72 7.44
CA PHE A 271 -3.18 4.64 6.33
C PHE A 271 -2.51 5.91 6.79
N ASP A 272 -1.51 6.36 6.03
CA ASP A 272 -0.87 7.67 6.16
C ASP A 272 -0.83 8.41 4.80
N LEU A 273 -0.53 9.71 4.85
CA LEU A 273 -0.27 10.50 3.64
C LEU A 273 1.19 10.89 3.56
N ASP A 274 1.72 10.82 2.35
CA ASP A 274 3.10 11.19 2.06
C ASP A 274 3.17 12.07 0.80
N ILE A 275 4.31 12.72 0.57
CA ILE A 275 4.50 13.72 -0.49
C ILE A 275 5.69 13.34 -1.36
N MET A 276 5.51 13.34 -2.68
CA MET A 276 6.58 13.31 -3.68
C MET A 276 6.78 14.69 -4.26
N ASN A 277 8.01 15.17 -4.32
CA ASN A 277 8.33 16.28 -5.19
C ASN A 277 8.85 15.71 -6.51
N VAL A 278 8.18 16.01 -7.62
CA VAL A 278 8.73 15.73 -8.96
C VAL A 278 9.70 16.86 -9.28
N HIS A 279 10.98 16.54 -9.44
CA HIS A 279 12.02 17.52 -9.67
C HIS A 279 12.12 17.98 -11.14
N TYR A 280 11.50 17.24 -12.10
CA TYR A 280 11.53 17.57 -13.53
C TYR A 280 10.20 17.22 -14.26
N PRO A 281 9.07 17.85 -13.93
CA PRO A 281 7.79 17.59 -14.59
C PRO A 281 7.85 17.70 -16.12
N SER A 282 8.58 18.68 -16.67
CA SER A 282 8.63 18.93 -18.13
C SER A 282 9.36 17.83 -18.92
N TYR A 283 10.34 17.17 -18.31
CA TYR A 283 11.04 16.03 -18.92
C TYR A 283 10.13 14.79 -19.08
N TYR A 284 9.21 14.56 -18.13
CA TYR A 284 8.24 13.46 -18.20
C TYR A 284 7.07 13.75 -19.15
N GLU A 285 6.77 15.02 -19.40
CA GLU A 285 5.74 15.47 -20.35
C GLU A 285 6.26 15.55 -21.81
N GLY A 286 7.54 15.25 -22.05
CA GLY A 286 8.14 15.18 -23.39
C GLY A 286 8.56 16.53 -23.97
N GLU A 287 8.54 17.61 -23.18
CA GLU A 287 8.95 18.95 -23.60
C GLU A 287 10.16 19.43 -22.77
N GLY A 288 11.36 19.38 -23.36
CA GLY A 288 12.54 20.11 -22.86
C GLY A 288 13.66 19.27 -22.25
N THR A 289 14.82 19.91 -22.12
CA THR A 289 16.02 19.37 -21.45
C THR A 289 15.89 19.52 -19.93
N PRO A 290 16.27 18.52 -19.10
CA PRO A 290 16.15 18.61 -17.65
C PRO A 290 16.98 19.77 -17.10
N GLY A 291 16.35 20.69 -16.36
CA GLY A 291 16.99 21.83 -15.71
C GLY A 291 16.53 22.00 -14.27
N ASP A 292 17.44 22.37 -13.37
CA ASP A 292 17.22 22.51 -11.91
C ASP A 292 16.40 23.76 -11.51
N TRP A 293 15.69 24.38 -12.46
CA TRP A 293 15.01 25.67 -12.29
C TRP A 293 13.48 25.53 -12.12
N GLU A 294 12.96 24.31 -12.16
CA GLU A 294 11.53 24.03 -12.08
C GLU A 294 11.03 23.96 -10.62
N ASN A 295 9.91 24.63 -10.33
CA ASN A 295 9.26 24.53 -9.03
C ASN A 295 8.72 23.11 -8.82
N PRO A 296 9.11 22.40 -7.74
CA PRO A 296 8.63 21.05 -7.49
C PRO A 296 7.11 21.06 -7.31
N ARG A 297 6.41 20.21 -8.06
CA ARG A 297 4.97 19.96 -7.86
C ARG A 297 4.81 18.82 -6.84
N PRO A 298 4.33 19.10 -5.60
CA PRO A 298 4.16 18.08 -4.58
C PRO A 298 2.97 17.18 -4.91
N ILE A 299 3.22 15.92 -5.23
CA ILE A 299 2.23 14.87 -5.44
C ILE A 299 2.01 14.14 -4.12
N ILE A 300 0.85 14.34 -3.52
CA ILE A 300 0.47 13.71 -2.24
C ILE A 300 -0.10 12.32 -2.51
N PHE A 301 0.20 11.29 -1.73
CA PHE A 301 -0.29 9.94 -1.98
C PHE A 301 -0.53 9.15 -0.68
N LEU A 302 -1.36 8.10 -0.76
CA LEU A 302 -1.66 7.21 0.37
C LEU A 302 -0.58 6.15 0.55
N THR A 303 -0.17 5.94 1.79
CA THR A 303 0.74 4.87 2.20
C THR A 303 0.15 4.04 3.32
N VAL A 304 0.64 2.83 3.50
CA VAL A 304 0.45 2.06 4.73
C VAL A 304 1.45 2.55 5.78
N LYS A 305 0.95 2.74 7.01
CA LYS A 305 1.71 3.28 8.14
C LYS A 305 2.75 2.28 8.64
N GLU A 306 3.87 2.80 9.14
CA GLU A 306 4.82 2.06 9.97
C GLU A 306 4.12 1.40 11.16
N GLU A 307 4.72 0.32 11.67
CA GLU A 307 4.18 -0.55 12.73
C GLU A 307 2.90 -1.33 12.33
N THR A 308 2.45 -1.24 11.08
CA THR A 308 1.38 -2.12 10.59
C THR A 308 1.92 -3.53 10.42
N THR A 309 1.29 -4.51 11.06
CA THR A 309 1.66 -5.93 10.96
C THR A 309 1.00 -6.56 9.72
N PHE A 310 1.74 -7.34 8.93
CA PHE A 310 1.23 -8.14 7.82
C PHE A 310 1.45 -9.63 8.05
N SER A 311 0.49 -10.47 7.63
CA SER A 311 0.62 -11.93 7.63
C SER A 311 1.20 -12.43 6.32
N PHE A 312 2.23 -13.27 6.39
CA PHE A 312 2.85 -13.91 5.25
C PHE A 312 2.68 -15.42 5.37
N ASN A 313 2.14 -16.05 4.32
CA ASN A 313 1.85 -17.47 4.28
C ASN A 313 2.40 -18.06 2.98
N ILE A 314 3.23 -19.10 3.10
CA ILE A 314 3.84 -19.80 1.97
C ILE A 314 3.57 -21.29 2.15
N LEU A 315 3.05 -21.92 1.10
CA LEU A 315 2.74 -23.33 1.06
C LEU A 315 3.61 -24.03 0.01
N LEU A 316 3.89 -25.30 0.23
CA LEU A 316 4.51 -26.22 -0.72
C LEU A 316 3.43 -27.12 -1.34
N ASP A 317 3.44 -27.28 -2.65
CA ASP A 317 2.64 -28.26 -3.39
C ASP A 317 3.21 -29.67 -3.13
N GLU A 318 2.88 -30.21 -1.96
CA GLU A 318 3.37 -31.50 -1.44
C GLU A 318 2.91 -32.65 -2.33
N PHE A 319 1.69 -32.58 -2.86
CA PHE A 319 1.17 -33.55 -3.82
C PHE A 319 2.06 -33.68 -5.08
N ARG A 320 2.43 -32.56 -5.71
CA ARG A 320 3.33 -32.62 -6.89
C ARG A 320 4.76 -33.00 -6.51
N ALA A 321 5.21 -32.62 -5.33
CA ALA A 321 6.51 -33.03 -4.80
C ALA A 321 6.58 -34.57 -4.64
N GLU A 322 5.58 -35.19 -4.01
CA GLU A 322 5.48 -36.64 -3.87
C GLU A 322 5.46 -37.35 -5.22
N ARG A 323 4.71 -36.82 -6.21
CA ARG A 323 4.70 -37.39 -7.56
C ARG A 323 6.08 -37.39 -8.22
N ILE A 324 6.86 -36.32 -8.08
CA ILE A 324 8.23 -36.27 -8.63
C ILE A 324 9.11 -37.35 -7.98
N LYS A 325 8.97 -37.54 -6.67
CA LYS A 325 9.71 -38.56 -5.90
C LYS A 325 9.37 -39.98 -6.38
N GLU A 326 8.10 -40.25 -6.64
CA GLU A 326 7.60 -41.58 -7.02
C GLU A 326 7.75 -41.91 -8.51
N SER A 327 7.95 -40.90 -9.38
CA SER A 327 8.04 -41.11 -10.82
C SER A 327 9.20 -42.02 -11.23
N SER A 328 9.03 -42.80 -12.30
CA SER A 328 10.13 -43.54 -12.91
C SER A 328 11.13 -42.61 -13.63
N GLU A 329 12.32 -43.10 -13.97
CA GLU A 329 13.26 -42.32 -14.80
C GLU A 329 12.67 -41.95 -16.16
N GLU A 330 11.89 -42.85 -16.77
CA GLU A 330 11.25 -42.63 -18.07
C GLU A 330 10.21 -41.50 -17.98
N GLU A 331 9.36 -41.51 -16.95
CA GLU A 331 8.37 -40.46 -16.71
C GLU A 331 9.02 -39.08 -16.49
N LEU A 332 10.11 -39.02 -15.72
CA LEU A 332 10.83 -37.76 -15.50
C LEU A 332 11.45 -37.23 -16.79
N ARG A 333 12.01 -38.10 -17.64
CA ARG A 333 12.54 -37.72 -18.95
C ARG A 333 11.44 -37.18 -19.87
N GLU A 334 10.26 -37.81 -19.88
CA GLU A 334 9.10 -37.32 -20.65
C GLU A 334 8.63 -35.93 -20.18
N LEU A 335 8.73 -35.66 -18.88
CA LEU A 335 8.38 -34.38 -18.27
C LEU A 335 9.50 -33.33 -18.33
N ASN A 336 10.67 -33.66 -18.90
CA ASN A 336 11.88 -32.84 -18.89
C ASN A 336 12.29 -32.40 -17.46
N ILE A 337 12.11 -33.29 -16.49
CA ILE A 337 12.52 -33.07 -15.09
C ILE A 337 13.83 -33.84 -14.85
N PRO A 338 14.92 -33.17 -14.42
CA PRO A 338 16.16 -33.85 -14.09
C PRO A 338 15.96 -34.86 -12.96
N GLU A 339 16.58 -36.04 -13.07
CA GLU A 339 16.43 -37.12 -12.09
C GLU A 339 16.80 -36.69 -10.66
N TYR A 340 17.81 -35.80 -10.56
CA TYR A 340 18.24 -35.22 -9.29
C TYR A 340 17.15 -34.44 -8.55
N ALA A 341 16.06 -34.04 -9.23
CA ALA A 341 14.90 -33.43 -8.58
C ALA A 341 14.30 -34.33 -7.49
N LYS A 342 14.38 -35.67 -7.63
CA LYS A 342 13.95 -36.63 -6.61
C LYS A 342 14.70 -36.45 -5.31
N GLU A 343 16.03 -36.34 -5.38
CA GLU A 343 16.88 -36.16 -4.19
C GLU A 343 16.56 -34.84 -3.49
N ILE A 344 16.39 -33.76 -4.26
CA ILE A 344 16.05 -32.43 -3.71
C ILE A 344 14.69 -32.46 -3.00
N VAL A 345 13.68 -33.07 -3.62
CA VAL A 345 12.34 -33.14 -3.02
C VAL A 345 12.32 -34.05 -1.80
N ASN A 346 13.05 -35.17 -1.84
CA ASN A 346 13.19 -36.08 -0.70
C ASN A 346 13.92 -35.41 0.48
N ASP A 347 14.94 -34.58 0.20
CA ASP A 347 15.61 -33.77 1.21
C ASP A 347 14.63 -32.81 1.91
N TRP A 348 13.76 -32.13 1.17
CA TRP A 348 12.75 -31.25 1.75
C TRP A 348 11.77 -31.99 2.68
N GLU A 349 11.44 -33.24 2.38
CA GLU A 349 10.55 -34.08 3.19
C GLU A 349 11.21 -34.52 4.50
N TYR A 350 12.47 -34.94 4.42
CA TYR A 350 13.22 -35.36 5.60
C TYR A 350 13.65 -34.18 6.48
N ASN A 351 14.05 -33.06 5.86
CA ASN A 351 14.61 -31.88 6.50
C ASN A 351 13.64 -30.69 6.44
N ARG A 352 12.37 -30.89 6.83
CA ARG A 352 11.32 -29.84 6.80
C ARG A 352 11.71 -28.55 7.52
N GLN A 353 12.43 -28.65 8.64
CA GLN A 353 12.90 -27.47 9.38
C GLN A 353 13.91 -26.65 8.56
N GLN A 354 14.81 -27.32 7.84
CA GLN A 354 15.78 -26.65 6.97
C GLN A 354 15.09 -25.95 5.80
N LEU A 355 14.07 -26.56 5.18
CA LEU A 355 13.26 -25.92 4.15
C LEU A 355 12.54 -24.68 4.72
N HIS A 356 11.92 -24.80 5.90
CA HIS A 356 11.29 -23.67 6.58
C HIS A 356 12.29 -22.52 6.80
N ASP A 357 13.48 -22.81 7.32
CA ASP A 357 14.49 -21.80 7.65
C ASP A 357 15.07 -21.16 6.39
N GLU A 358 15.19 -21.90 5.30
CA GLU A 358 15.60 -21.35 4.00
C GLU A 358 14.55 -20.42 3.41
N ILE A 359 13.27 -20.82 3.43
CA ILE A 359 12.16 -19.98 2.96
C ILE A 359 12.05 -18.72 3.82
N LYS A 360 12.18 -18.88 5.14
CA LYS A 360 12.23 -17.76 6.10
C LYS A 360 13.36 -16.80 5.75
N ASP A 361 14.58 -17.29 5.57
CA ASP A 361 15.74 -16.45 5.24
C ASP A 361 15.58 -15.74 3.89
N LEU A 362 15.00 -16.40 2.88
CA LEU A 362 14.67 -15.76 1.60
C LEU A 362 13.68 -14.61 1.76
N LEU A 363 12.58 -14.85 2.48
CA LEU A 363 11.53 -13.86 2.69
C LEU A 363 12.01 -12.70 3.57
N GLU A 364 12.67 -12.98 4.69
CA GLU A 364 13.17 -11.96 5.60
C GLU A 364 14.24 -11.10 4.93
N LYS A 365 15.19 -11.69 4.17
CA LYS A 365 16.15 -10.90 3.38
C LYS A 365 15.46 -10.08 2.30
N ALA A 366 14.46 -10.65 1.62
CA ALA A 366 13.70 -9.94 0.61
C ALA A 366 13.03 -8.69 1.21
N LEU A 367 12.34 -8.84 2.33
CA LEU A 367 11.57 -7.76 2.93
C LEU A 367 12.42 -6.76 3.73
N SER A 368 13.50 -7.20 4.39
CA SER A 368 14.35 -6.32 5.20
C SER A 368 15.40 -5.54 4.38
N LYS A 369 15.97 -6.15 3.34
CA LYS A 369 17.05 -5.52 2.55
C LYS A 369 16.55 -4.86 1.27
N PHE A 370 15.62 -5.50 0.57
CA PHE A 370 15.16 -5.04 -0.74
C PHE A 370 13.80 -4.34 -0.68
N GLY A 371 13.00 -4.64 0.34
CA GLY A 371 11.64 -4.14 0.49
C GLY A 371 10.69 -4.68 -0.57
N VAL A 372 9.42 -4.32 -0.45
CA VAL A 372 8.36 -4.70 -1.40
C VAL A 372 7.46 -3.51 -1.73
N GLY A 373 6.90 -3.50 -2.94
CA GLY A 373 6.07 -2.41 -3.43
C GLY A 373 6.86 -1.40 -4.25
N SER A 374 6.50 -0.12 -4.14
CA SER A 374 7.10 0.97 -4.91
C SER A 374 8.07 1.79 -4.06
N LYS A 375 9.05 2.43 -4.71
CA LYS A 375 10.08 3.28 -4.06
C LYS A 375 10.97 2.57 -3.03
N THR A 376 11.22 1.28 -3.21
CA THR A 376 12.14 0.53 -2.34
C THR A 376 13.55 1.13 -2.29
N ARG A 377 14.03 1.74 -3.39
CA ARG A 377 15.31 2.49 -3.42
C ARG A 377 15.36 3.70 -2.48
N LEU A 378 14.21 4.25 -2.12
CA LEU A 378 14.07 5.34 -1.14
C LEU A 378 13.79 4.81 0.28
N GLY A 379 13.90 3.48 0.47
CA GLY A 379 13.71 2.82 1.76
C GLY A 379 12.26 2.46 2.10
N TYR A 380 11.30 2.58 1.18
CA TYR A 380 9.89 2.20 1.43
C TYR A 380 9.69 0.69 1.43
N GLY A 381 8.68 0.23 2.17
CA GLY A 381 8.21 -1.15 2.13
C GLY A 381 9.17 -2.16 2.75
N VAL A 382 9.96 -1.72 3.73
CA VAL A 382 10.87 -2.58 4.50
C VAL A 382 10.13 -3.18 5.70
N PHE A 383 10.43 -4.44 6.02
CA PHE A 383 9.85 -5.14 7.16
C PHE A 383 10.92 -5.68 8.12
N GLY A 384 10.51 -5.91 9.37
CA GLY A 384 11.23 -6.75 10.32
C GLY A 384 10.58 -6.76 11.69
#